data_AF-E1NSK9-F1
#
_entry.id   AF-E1NSK9-F1
#
_cell.length_a   1.000
_cell.length_b   1.000
_cell.length_c   1.000
_cell.angle_alpha   90.00
_cell.angle_beta   90.00
_cell.angle_gamma   90.00
#
_symmetry.space_group_name_H-M   'P 1'
#
loop_
_entity.id
_entity.type
_entity.pdbx_description
1 polymer ?
#
loop_
_entity_poly.entity_id
_entity_poly.type
_entity_poly.pdbx_seq_one_letter_code
_entity_poly.pdbx_strand_id
1 'polypeptide(L)' 'MLGKIVSGKVIDKNTNAFFVQVSGVTFELNNVELTQEEPLKLGDIVKGFVYENKNHKHVMTQFYPFCSRRSIWMVNCYRS' A
#
# COMPACT_ATOMS: atom_id res chain seq x y z
N MET A 1 2.83 -13.24 -9.67
CA MET A 1 1.47 -12.64 -9.67
C MET A 1 1.58 -11.19 -9.19
N LEU A 2 2.34 -10.36 -9.92
CA LEU A 2 2.69 -8.99 -9.54
C LEU A 2 1.83 -8.01 -10.35
N GLY A 3 1.68 -6.78 -9.87
CA GLY A 3 0.95 -5.73 -10.58
C GLY A 3 -0.58 -5.81 -10.41
N LYS A 4 -1.06 -6.39 -9.32
CA LYS A 4 -2.50 -6.50 -9.00
C LYS A 4 -2.75 -6.01 -7.59
N ILE A 5 -3.99 -5.58 -7.35
CA ILE A 5 -4.47 -5.30 -6.00
C ILE A 5 -4.90 -6.62 -5.37
N VAL A 6 -4.31 -6.97 -4.25
CA VAL A 6 -4.60 -8.19 -3.51
C VAL A 6 -4.99 -7.85 -2.08
N SER A 7 -5.81 -8.72 -1.48
CA SER A 7 -6.15 -8.66 -0.06
C SER A 7 -5.40 -9.78 0.66
N GLY A 8 -4.78 -9.47 1.79
CA GLY A 8 -4.03 -10.41 2.60
C GLY A 8 -4.23 -10.17 4.09
N LYS A 9 -3.86 -11.16 4.88
CA LYS A 9 -3.94 -11.09 6.34
C LYS A 9 -2.63 -10.60 6.91
N VAL A 10 -2.67 -9.62 7.80
CA VAL A 10 -1.48 -9.21 8.58
C VAL A 10 -1.15 -10.35 9.54
N ILE A 11 -0.05 -11.04 9.28
CA ILE A 11 0.41 -12.15 10.11
C ILE A 11 1.41 -11.70 11.16
N ASP A 12 2.10 -10.59 10.90
CA ASP A 12 3.13 -10.07 11.78
C ASP A 12 3.31 -8.56 11.57
N LYS A 13 3.88 -7.87 12.56
CA LYS A 13 4.23 -6.46 12.46
C LYS A 13 5.53 -6.18 13.21
N ASN A 14 6.34 -5.31 12.65
CA ASN A 14 7.47 -4.70 13.33
C ASN A 14 7.24 -3.17 13.45
N THR A 15 8.23 -2.45 13.99
CA THR A 15 8.13 -1.00 14.19
C THR A 15 8.04 -0.21 12.87
N ASN A 16 8.67 -0.71 11.80
CA ASN A 16 8.86 -0.02 10.52
C ASN A 16 8.06 -0.62 9.34
N ALA A 17 7.50 -1.83 9.47
CA ALA A 17 6.83 -2.57 8.42
C ALA A 17 5.88 -3.64 8.97
N PHE A 18 4.85 -3.94 8.19
CA PHE A 18 3.88 -5.01 8.42
C PHE A 18 4.14 -6.16 7.46
N PHE A 19 3.88 -7.39 7.91
CA PHE A 19 3.98 -8.58 7.06
C PHE A 19 2.61 -9.13 6.77
N VAL A 20 2.29 -9.20 5.49
CA VAL A 20 0.99 -9.60 4.98
C VAL A 20 1.13 -10.91 4.22
N GLN A 21 0.34 -11.91 4.58
CA GLN A 21 0.30 -13.17 3.86
C GLN A 21 -0.86 -13.18 2.85
N VAL A 22 -0.52 -13.44 1.59
CA VAL A 22 -1.48 -13.55 0.48
C VAL A 22 -1.20 -14.88 -0.23
N SER A 23 -2.15 -15.81 -0.17
CA SER A 23 -2.07 -17.10 -0.88
C SER A 23 -0.74 -17.85 -0.67
N GLY A 24 -0.19 -17.81 0.54
CA GLY A 24 1.08 -18.46 0.90
C GLY A 24 2.35 -17.66 0.63
N VAL A 25 2.25 -16.47 0.01
CA VAL A 25 3.38 -15.55 -0.20
C VAL A 25 3.33 -14.43 0.83
N THR A 26 4.48 -14.15 1.45
CA THR A 26 4.63 -13.05 2.41
C THR A 26 5.08 -11.79 1.67
N PHE A 27 4.34 -10.70 1.88
CA PHE A 27 4.64 -9.37 1.36
C PHE A 27 4.98 -8.44 2.51
N GLU A 28 5.98 -7.60 2.28
CA GLU A 28 6.35 -6.52 3.21
C GLU A 28 5.55 -5.26 2.85
N LEU A 29 4.80 -4.75 3.82
CA LEU A 29 4.03 -3.52 3.73
C LEU A 29 4.71 -2.45 4.57
N ASN A 30 5.31 -1.46 3.91
CA ASN A 30 6.12 -0.47 4.58
C ASN A 30 5.23 0.52 5.38
N ASN A 31 5.56 0.75 6.65
CA ASN A 31 4.72 1.54 7.56
C ASN A 31 4.66 3.02 7.15
N VAL A 32 5.71 3.49 6.46
CA VAL A 32 5.80 4.85 5.88
C VAL A 32 4.69 5.13 4.85
N GLU A 33 4.13 4.09 4.24
CA GLU A 33 3.07 4.22 3.24
C GLU A 33 1.66 4.18 3.83
N LEU A 34 1.52 3.87 5.13
CA LEU A 34 0.25 3.91 5.84
C LEU A 34 -0.06 5.36 6.23
N THR A 35 -0.67 6.08 5.30
CA THR A 35 -1.21 7.44 5.52
C THR A 35 -2.49 7.44 6.37
N GLN A 36 -2.82 6.31 7.00
CA GLN A 36 -4.06 6.12 7.73
C GLN A 36 -3.89 6.58 9.19
N GLU A 37 -4.85 7.36 9.67
CA GLU A 37 -4.89 7.85 11.07
C GLU A 37 -5.02 6.70 12.08
N GLU A 38 -5.53 5.55 11.64
CA GLU A 38 -5.65 4.34 12.46
C GLU A 38 -4.53 3.32 12.17
N PRO A 39 -3.78 2.88 13.20
CA PRO A 39 -2.71 1.90 13.03
C PRO A 39 -3.29 0.50 12.76
N LEU A 40 -2.81 -0.17 11.71
CA LEU A 40 -3.16 -1.57 11.42
C LEU A 40 -2.84 -2.50 12.60
N LYS A 41 -3.73 -3.46 12.86
CA LYS A 41 -3.55 -4.47 13.91
C LYS A 41 -3.17 -5.82 13.31
N LEU A 42 -2.57 -6.66 14.14
CA LEU A 42 -2.27 -8.04 13.77
C LEU A 42 -3.58 -8.79 13.56
N GLY A 43 -3.67 -9.57 12.48
CA GLY A 43 -4.85 -10.32 12.11
C GLY A 43 -5.85 -9.57 11.22
N ASP A 44 -5.66 -8.27 11.00
CA ASP A 44 -6.49 -7.48 10.09
C ASP A 44 -6.30 -7.92 8.64
N ILE A 45 -7.36 -7.75 7.84
CA ILE A 45 -7.30 -7.97 6.40
C ILE A 45 -6.99 -6.64 5.74
N VAL A 46 -5.87 -6.60 5.03
CA VAL A 46 -5.37 -5.42 4.34
C VAL A 46 -5.39 -5.63 2.85
N LYS A 47 -5.83 -4.60 2.11
CA LYS A 47 -5.84 -4.58 0.66
C LYS A 47 -4.85 -3.55 0.13
N GLY A 48 -4.07 -3.94 -0.87
CA GLY A 48 -2.96 -3.14 -1.36
C GLY A 48 -2.46 -3.65 -2.70
N PHE A 49 -1.71 -2.81 -3.39
CA PHE A 49 -1.08 -3.16 -4.65
C PHE A 49 0.24 -3.87 -4.39
N VAL A 50 0.43 -5.06 -4.96
CA VAL A 50 1.69 -5.81 -4.83
C VAL A 50 2.54 -5.68 -6.07
N TYR A 51 3.83 -5.43 -5.83
CA TYR A 51 4.84 -5.28 -6.87
C TYR A 51 6.19 -5.79 -6.38
N GLU A 52 7.13 -5.88 -7.30
CA GLU A 52 8.51 -6.24 -7.01
C GLU A 52 9.36 -4.99 -7.13
N ASN A 53 10.17 -4.71 -6.10
CA ASN A 53 11.08 -3.57 -6.15
C ASN A 53 12.35 -3.90 -6.94
N LYS A 54 13.23 -2.90 -7.13
CA LYS A 54 14.51 -3.06 -7.84
C LYS A 54 15.47 -4.06 -7.18
N ASN A 55 15.21 -4.45 -5.93
CA ASN A 55 16.00 -5.40 -5.17
C ASN A 55 15.40 -6.82 -5.23
N HIS A 56 14.46 -7.09 -6.15
CA HIS A 56 13.76 -8.36 -6.29
C HIS A 56 12.99 -8.79 -5.03
N LYS A 57 12.55 -7.82 -4.22
CA LYS A 57 11.72 -8.06 -3.03
C LYS A 57 10.25 -7.81 -3.34
N HIS A 58 9.40 -8.67 -2.81
CA HIS A 58 7.94 -8.53 -2.86
C HIS A 58 7.46 -7.47 -1.87
N VAL A 59 6.94 -6.38 -2.39
CA VAL A 59 6.46 -5.23 -1.61
C VAL A 59 4.98 -5.01 -1.89
N MET A 60 4.26 -4.61 -0.86
CA MET A 60 2.87 -4.19 -0.94
C MET A 60 2.77 -2.71 -0.57
N THR A 61 1.97 -1.96 -1.34
CA THR A 61 1.67 -0.55 -1.06
C THR A 61 0.17 -0.32 -0.95
N GLN A 62 -0.23 0.53 0.00
CA GLN A 62 -1.57 1.11 0.05
C GLN A 62 -1.64 2.50 -0.57
N PHE A 63 -0.50 3.04 -1.02
CA PHE A 63 -0.44 4.34 -1.65
C PHE A 63 -0.95 4.22 -3.08
N TYR A 64 -2.26 4.41 -3.25
CA TYR A 64 -2.85 4.57 -4.56
C TYR A 64 -2.59 6.00 -5.03
N PRO A 65 -2.14 6.22 -6.28
CA PRO A 65 -2.11 7.57 -6.81
C PRO A 65 -3.53 8.13 -6.76
N PHE A 66 -3.73 9.17 -5.95
CA PHE A 66 -5.00 9.88 -5.86
C PHE A 66 -5.28 10.55 -7.21
N CYS A 67 -6.00 9.85 -8.09
CA CYS A 67 -6.57 10.49 -9.26
C CYS A 67 -7.90 11.12 -8.83
N SER A 68 -7.84 12.34 -8.29
CA SER A 68 -9.04 13.14 -8.03
C SER A 68 -9.75 13.39 -9.35
N ARG A 69 -10.88 12.71 -9.57
CA ARG A 69 -11.68 12.84 -10.78
C ARG A 69 -12.98 13.56 -10.45
N ARG A 70 -12.99 14.87 -10.76
CA ARG A 70 -14.11 15.85 -10.86
C ARG A 70 -14.51 16.53 -9.53
N SER A 71 -14.42 17.86 -9.44
CA SER A 71 -15.29 18.80 -10.17
C SER A 71 -14.55 20.05 -10.69
N ILE A 72 -15.16 20.68 -11.69
CA ILE A 72 -14.76 21.88 -12.42
C ILE A 72 -14.30 23.03 -11.50
N TRP A 73 -13.32 23.84 -11.94
CA TRP A 73 -12.62 24.94 -11.23
C TRP A 73 -11.40 24.54 -10.37
N MET A 74 -10.26 24.33 -11.01
CA MET A 74 -8.98 24.72 -10.41
C MET A 74 -8.20 25.51 -11.46
N VAL A 75 -8.38 26.83 -11.41
CA VAL A 75 -7.47 27.78 -12.02
C VAL A 75 -6.11 27.66 -11.34
N ASN A 76 -5.08 27.58 -12.17
CA ASN A 76 -3.67 27.83 -11.89
C ASN A 76 -3.03 27.07 -10.73
N CYS A 77 -2.41 25.94 -11.08
CA CYS A 77 -1.12 25.63 -10.49
C CYS A 77 -0.23 24.93 -11.52
N TYR A 78 0.29 25.69 -12.49
CA TYR A 78 1.61 25.46 -13.10
C TYR A 78 2.02 26.68 -13.92
N ARG A 79 2.38 27.76 -13.22
CA ARG A 79 3.30 28.77 -13.75
C ARG A 79 3.84 29.61 -12.60
N SER A 80 5.05 29.31 -12.18
CA SER A 80 6.09 30.32 -12.01
C SER A 80 7.45 29.70 -12.25
#